data_AF-A0A8J5JNK5-F1
#
_entry.id   AF-A0A8J5JNK5-F1
#
_cell.length_a   1.000
_cell.length_b   1.000
_cell.length_c   1.000
_cell.angle_alpha   90.00
_cell.angle_beta   90.00
_cell.angle_gamma   90.00
#
_symmetry.space_group_name_H-M   'P 1'
#
loop_
_entity.id
_entity.type
_entity.pdbx_description
1 polymer ?
#
loop_
_entity_poly.entity_id
_entity_poly.type
_entity_poly.pdbx_seq_one_letter_code
_entity_poly.pdbx_strand_id
1 'polypeptide(L)'
;MRTFVHFSQDGNLYCLSTGKATSVDVKNDLLHCVEIGDKRCNTFIKECFEDPARFEKPISRSKLKNFSSDAIRVKLTVKDRKIKELQGTRDLFGRLLYLAASNNMDLALVFRYPHTPVPLTIAQVDGSVNKTDKSKLMHKLEERVKSSKPVSRDACAIDAMFLIRTLVNVPATFGEIAKLVLTRLLGFAKRVDFVCDSYKTPSIKDIEHGIRGSDATHTNFIISGPDQKRPKDFNASLKSANFKTALLHFLVKEWKRTSHIEQIRGYTLFVGLDDKAYQYDVKDDSIHVQEVPSLVCNHEEADTRLIWHVKHM
;
A
#
# COMPACT_ATOMS: atom_id res chain seq x y z
N MET A 1 -37.44 6.90 14.42
CA MET A 1 -36.56 6.60 13.28
C MET A 1 -37.16 7.31 12.07
N ARG A 2 -36.64 8.47 11.68
CA ARG A 2 -37.21 9.28 10.57
C ARG A 2 -36.75 8.67 9.25
N THR A 3 -37.68 8.07 8.52
CA THR A 3 -37.49 7.57 7.16
C THR A 3 -37.33 8.78 6.23
N PHE A 4 -36.14 8.97 5.66
CA PHE A 4 -35.96 9.95 4.59
C PHE A 4 -36.63 9.41 3.33
N VAL A 5 -37.80 9.97 3.00
CA VAL A 5 -38.55 9.66 1.78
C VAL A 5 -38.25 10.74 0.74
N HIS A 6 -37.21 10.50 -0.06
CA HIS A 6 -37.05 11.17 -1.35
C HIS A 6 -36.95 10.08 -2.42
N PHE A 7 -38.10 9.50 -2.78
CA PHE A 7 -38.24 8.79 -4.04
C PHE A 7 -38.40 9.83 -5.13
N SER A 8 -37.53 9.82 -6.13
CA SER A 8 -37.88 10.38 -7.43
C SER A 8 -39.04 9.55 -8.00
N GLN A 9 -40.05 10.21 -8.58
CA GLN A 9 -41.30 9.58 -9.03
C GLN A 9 -41.14 8.65 -10.25
N ASP A 10 -39.94 8.48 -10.77
CA ASP A 10 -39.64 7.75 -12.01
C ASP A 10 -39.09 6.33 -11.78
N GLY A 11 -38.99 5.90 -10.52
CA GLY A 11 -38.58 4.54 -10.17
C GLY A 11 -37.13 4.21 -10.54
N ASN A 12 -36.29 5.21 -10.83
CA ASN A 12 -34.88 5.04 -11.15
C ASN A 12 -34.00 5.04 -9.89
N LEU A 13 -32.84 4.39 -9.96
CA LEU A 13 -31.84 4.45 -8.90
C LEU A 13 -30.82 5.54 -9.22
N TYR A 14 -30.56 6.42 -8.26
CA TYR A 14 -29.67 7.57 -8.41
C TYR A 14 -28.41 7.41 -7.56
N CYS A 15 -27.26 7.74 -8.15
CA CYS A 15 -26.00 7.83 -7.43
C CYS A 15 -25.97 9.11 -6.59
N LEU A 16 -25.91 9.01 -5.26
CA LEU A 16 -25.96 10.17 -4.35
C LEU A 16 -24.84 11.20 -4.58
N SER A 17 -23.65 10.76 -5.00
CA SER A 17 -22.52 11.66 -5.23
C SER A 17 -22.55 12.38 -6.58
N THR A 18 -23.27 11.85 -7.58
CA THR A 18 -23.26 12.38 -8.95
C THR A 18 -24.63 12.85 -9.45
N GLY A 19 -25.72 12.49 -8.76
CA GLY A 19 -27.09 12.77 -9.18
C GLY A 19 -27.53 12.06 -10.46
N LYS A 20 -26.72 11.12 -10.99
CA LYS A 20 -27.03 10.39 -12.23
C LYS A 20 -27.85 9.13 -11.96
N ALA A 21 -28.83 8.87 -12.84
CA ALA A 21 -29.55 7.61 -12.89
C ALA A 21 -28.66 6.47 -13.40
N THR A 22 -28.85 5.26 -12.87
CA THR A 22 -28.14 4.05 -13.32
C THR A 22 -28.68 3.52 -14.63
N SER A 23 -27.87 2.74 -15.34
CA SER A 23 -28.32 1.88 -16.43
C SER A 23 -29.35 0.85 -15.94
N VAL A 24 -30.15 0.33 -16.87
CA VAL A 24 -31.16 -0.70 -16.59
C VAL A 24 -30.51 -1.97 -16.03
N ASP A 25 -29.33 -2.34 -16.54
CA ASP A 25 -28.61 -3.52 -16.06
C ASP A 25 -28.16 -3.37 -14.59
N VAL A 26 -27.56 -2.23 -14.23
CA VAL A 26 -27.15 -1.95 -12.84
C VAL A 26 -28.37 -1.86 -11.93
N LYS A 27 -29.46 -1.24 -12.40
CA LYS A 27 -30.72 -1.17 -11.66
C LYS A 27 -31.27 -2.56 -11.35
N ASN A 28 -31.36 -3.43 -12.36
CA ASN A 28 -31.87 -4.78 -12.20
C ASN A 28 -30.98 -5.61 -11.27
N ASP A 29 -29.66 -5.54 -11.44
CA ASP A 29 -28.73 -6.28 -10.56
C ASP A 29 -28.81 -5.79 -9.10
N LEU A 30 -28.97 -4.49 -8.85
CA LEU A 30 -29.09 -3.95 -7.50
C LEU A 30 -30.42 -4.30 -6.84
N LEU A 31 -31.53 -4.21 -7.58
CA LEU A 31 -32.87 -4.51 -7.06
C LEU A 31 -33.07 -6.01 -6.81
N HIS A 32 -32.54 -6.86 -7.68
CA HIS A 32 -32.75 -8.31 -7.62
C HIS A 32 -31.53 -9.08 -7.08
N CYS A 33 -30.51 -8.40 -6.52
CA CYS A 33 -29.29 -9.07 -6.04
C CYS A 33 -29.57 -10.21 -5.06
N VAL A 34 -30.53 -10.02 -4.15
CA VAL A 34 -30.95 -11.02 -3.17
C VAL A 34 -31.62 -12.21 -3.86
N GLU A 35 -32.59 -11.97 -4.75
CA GLU A 35 -33.28 -13.02 -5.49
C GLU A 35 -32.34 -13.82 -6.40
N ILE A 36 -31.36 -13.16 -7.01
CA ILE A 36 -30.30 -13.80 -7.80
C ILE A 36 -29.45 -14.70 -6.90
N GLY A 37 -29.12 -14.23 -5.69
CA GLY A 37 -28.43 -15.01 -4.67
C GLY A 37 -29.20 -16.26 -4.27
N ASP A 38 -30.50 -16.10 -3.95
CA ASP A 38 -31.38 -17.19 -3.53
C ASP A 38 -31.54 -18.25 -4.62
N LYS A 39 -31.75 -17.83 -5.87
CA LYS A 39 -31.80 -18.76 -7.02
C LYS A 39 -30.52 -19.56 -7.14
N ARG A 40 -29.35 -18.93 -7.02
CA ARG A 40 -28.06 -19.63 -7.11
C ARG A 40 -27.81 -20.56 -5.93
N CYS A 41 -28.21 -20.16 -4.72
CA CYS A 41 -28.14 -21.02 -3.54
C CYS A 41 -28.97 -22.28 -3.77
N ASN A 42 -30.23 -22.13 -4.20
CA ASN A 42 -31.13 -23.24 -4.48
C ASN A 42 -30.62 -24.13 -5.63
N THR A 43 -30.08 -23.55 -6.70
CA THR A 43 -29.44 -24.31 -7.77
C THR A 43 -28.25 -25.11 -7.25
N PHE A 44 -27.36 -24.50 -6.47
CA PHE A 44 -26.20 -25.20 -5.91
C PHE A 44 -26.62 -26.35 -4.98
N ILE A 45 -27.63 -26.15 -4.15
CA ILE A 45 -28.19 -27.20 -3.29
C ILE A 45 -28.68 -28.37 -4.15
N LYS A 46 -29.45 -28.10 -5.22
CA LYS A 46 -29.91 -29.13 -6.15
C LYS A 46 -28.75 -29.86 -6.84
N GLU A 47 -27.77 -29.14 -7.37
CA GLU A 47 -26.60 -29.73 -8.02
C GLU A 47 -25.81 -30.64 -7.06
N CYS A 48 -25.71 -30.27 -5.77
CA CYS A 48 -25.06 -31.10 -4.75
C CYS A 48 -25.84 -32.37 -4.38
N PHE A 49 -27.18 -32.34 -4.46
CA PHE A 49 -28.01 -33.53 -4.28
C PHE A 49 -27.95 -34.47 -5.49
N GLU A 50 -27.75 -33.94 -6.70
CA GLU A 50 -27.64 -34.72 -7.94
C GLU A 50 -26.24 -35.33 -8.14
N ASP A 51 -25.18 -34.58 -7.83
CA ASP A 51 -23.77 -35.01 -7.91
C ASP A 51 -23.05 -34.69 -6.60
N PRO A 52 -22.75 -35.68 -5.73
CA PRO A 52 -21.97 -35.44 -4.51
C PRO A 52 -20.59 -34.82 -4.75
N ALA A 53 -19.97 -35.06 -5.92
CA ALA A 53 -18.69 -34.46 -6.29
C ALA A 53 -18.84 -32.98 -6.68
N ARG A 54 -20.06 -32.45 -6.83
CA ARG A 54 -20.30 -31.03 -7.06
C ARG A 54 -19.87 -30.15 -5.89
N PHE A 55 -19.99 -30.65 -4.66
CA PHE A 55 -19.71 -29.90 -3.44
C PHE A 55 -18.25 -29.45 -3.37
N GLU A 56 -17.32 -30.26 -3.88
CA GLU A 56 -15.88 -29.98 -3.91
C GLU A 56 -15.46 -29.07 -5.07
N LYS A 57 -16.36 -28.81 -6.05
CA LYS A 57 -16.06 -27.98 -7.23
C LYS A 57 -16.27 -26.49 -6.93
N PRO A 58 -15.40 -25.58 -7.41
CA PRO A 58 -15.53 -24.15 -7.21
C PRO A 58 -16.88 -23.57 -7.68
N ILE A 59 -17.44 -22.64 -6.91
CA ILE A 59 -18.64 -21.88 -7.31
C ILE A 59 -18.21 -20.67 -8.14
N SER A 60 -18.78 -20.52 -9.33
CA SER A 60 -18.50 -19.38 -10.21
C SER A 60 -19.04 -18.08 -9.59
N ARG A 61 -18.22 -17.01 -9.62
CA ARG A 61 -18.62 -15.69 -9.12
C ARG A 61 -19.67 -15.06 -10.03
N SER A 62 -20.73 -14.51 -9.43
CA SER A 62 -21.67 -13.62 -10.12
C SER A 62 -21.00 -12.30 -10.47
N LYS A 63 -21.03 -11.91 -11.74
CA LYS A 63 -20.60 -10.57 -12.16
C LYS A 63 -21.77 -9.58 -12.07
N LEU A 64 -22.23 -9.31 -10.84
CA LEU A 64 -23.26 -8.29 -10.60
C LEU A 64 -22.68 -6.91 -10.92
N LYS A 65 -23.40 -6.14 -11.74
CA LYS A 65 -23.07 -4.75 -12.03
C LYS A 65 -23.57 -3.88 -10.88
N ASN A 66 -22.81 -2.83 -10.60
CA ASN A 66 -23.14 -1.84 -9.57
C ASN A 66 -22.84 -0.42 -10.11
N PHE A 67 -23.04 0.62 -9.30
CA PHE A 67 -22.76 2.00 -9.70
C PHE A 67 -21.34 2.22 -10.25
N SER A 68 -20.34 1.45 -9.81
CA SER A 68 -18.97 1.54 -10.35
C SER A 68 -18.82 0.97 -11.77
N SER A 69 -19.77 0.12 -12.18
CA SER A 69 -19.84 -0.46 -13.54
C SER A 69 -20.37 0.56 -14.55
N ASP A 70 -21.28 1.44 -14.13
CA ASP A 70 -21.79 2.56 -14.95
C ASP A 70 -20.88 3.80 -14.90
N ALA A 71 -19.95 3.86 -13.97
CA ALA A 71 -19.00 4.95 -13.89
C ALA A 71 -18.13 4.96 -15.16
N ILE A 72 -18.31 5.97 -16.01
CA ILE A 72 -17.45 6.20 -17.17
C ILE A 72 -16.02 6.39 -16.65
N ARG A 73 -15.17 5.39 -16.87
CA ARG A 73 -13.74 5.47 -16.57
C ARG A 73 -13.08 6.32 -17.66
N VAL A 74 -13.22 7.63 -17.59
CA VAL A 74 -12.48 8.53 -18.47
C VAL A 74 -11.03 8.49 -18.06
N LYS A 75 -10.18 7.85 -18.87
CA LYS A 75 -8.73 8.03 -18.76
C LYS A 75 -8.40 9.46 -19.18
N LEU A 76 -8.37 10.38 -18.22
CA LEU A 76 -7.87 11.73 -18.46
C LEU A 76 -6.35 11.69 -18.52
N THR A 77 -5.76 12.21 -19.61
CA THR A 77 -4.32 12.41 -19.65
C THR A 77 -3.92 13.59 -18.78
N VAL A 78 -2.63 13.68 -18.41
CA VAL A 78 -2.11 14.81 -17.62
C VAL A 78 -2.36 16.16 -18.31
N LYS A 79 -2.30 16.19 -19.65
CA LYS A 79 -2.57 17.39 -20.45
C LYS A 79 -4.04 17.78 -20.35
N ASP A 80 -4.95 16.82 -20.46
CA ASP A 80 -6.39 17.06 -20.35
C ASP A 80 -6.79 17.54 -18.96
N ARG A 81 -6.12 17.04 -17.90
CA ARG A 81 -6.35 17.50 -16.51
C ARG A 81 -6.01 18.97 -16.34
N LYS A 82 -4.83 19.41 -16.80
CA LYS A 82 -4.43 20.82 -16.72
C LYS A 82 -5.37 21.73 -17.51
N ILE A 83 -5.80 21.29 -18.69
CA ILE A 83 -6.76 22.05 -19.51
C ILE A 83 -8.10 22.17 -18.77
N LYS A 84 -8.63 21.08 -18.20
CA LYS A 84 -9.87 21.11 -17.42
C LYS A 84 -9.77 21.96 -16.16
N GLU A 85 -8.64 21.92 -15.46
CA GLU A 85 -8.36 22.77 -14.31
C GLU A 85 -8.40 24.25 -14.70
N LEU A 86 -7.66 24.63 -15.75
CA LEU A 86 -7.66 26.00 -16.26
C LEU A 86 -9.05 26.46 -16.72
N GLN A 87 -9.79 25.61 -17.43
CA GLN A 87 -11.16 25.91 -17.85
C GLN A 87 -12.10 26.09 -16.66
N GLY A 88 -12.03 25.20 -15.65
CA GLY A 88 -12.82 25.29 -14.44
C GLY A 88 -12.55 26.56 -13.64
N THR A 89 -11.27 26.91 -13.45
CA THR A 89 -10.87 28.15 -12.76
C THR A 89 -11.32 29.38 -13.55
N ARG A 90 -11.13 29.39 -14.87
CA ARG A 90 -11.57 30.50 -15.74
C ARG A 90 -13.08 30.70 -15.64
N ASP A 91 -13.87 29.64 -15.78
CA ASP A 91 -15.32 29.72 -15.79
C ASP A 91 -15.88 30.16 -14.42
N LEU A 92 -15.27 29.67 -13.33
CA LEU A 92 -15.57 30.12 -11.98
C LEU A 92 -15.27 31.61 -11.79
N PHE A 93 -14.09 32.07 -12.21
CA PHE A 93 -13.70 33.48 -12.10
C PHE A 93 -14.60 34.39 -12.94
N GLY A 94 -14.96 33.96 -14.15
CA GLY A 94 -15.93 34.68 -14.99
C GLY A 94 -17.29 34.84 -14.30
N ARG A 95 -17.79 33.78 -13.66
CA ARG A 95 -19.05 33.82 -12.89
C ARG A 95 -18.95 34.72 -11.66
N LEU A 96 -17.85 34.63 -10.91
CA LEU A 96 -17.62 35.48 -9.74
C LEU A 96 -17.54 36.96 -10.14
N LEU A 97 -16.87 37.27 -11.25
CA LEU A 97 -16.78 38.63 -11.76
C LEU A 97 -18.15 39.17 -12.19
N TYR A 98 -18.94 38.36 -12.91
CA TYR A 98 -20.32 38.71 -13.28
C TYR A 98 -21.21 38.96 -12.04
N LEU A 99 -21.10 38.09 -11.03
CA LEU A 99 -21.85 38.22 -9.79
C LEU A 99 -21.41 39.44 -8.99
N ALA A 100 -20.12 39.77 -8.94
CA ALA A 100 -19.60 40.97 -8.28
C ALA A 100 -19.94 42.26 -9.02
N ALA A 101 -20.14 42.21 -10.34
CA ALA A 101 -20.66 43.34 -11.11
C ALA A 101 -22.16 43.57 -10.86
N SER A 102 -22.92 42.49 -10.65
CA SER A 102 -24.38 42.54 -10.44
C SER A 102 -24.79 42.68 -8.97
N ASN A 103 -23.91 42.35 -8.03
CA ASN A 103 -24.19 42.32 -6.59
C ASN A 103 -23.03 42.95 -5.81
N ASN A 104 -23.30 43.55 -4.64
CA ASN A 104 -22.27 44.07 -3.75
C ASN A 104 -21.51 42.93 -3.05
N MET A 105 -20.56 42.32 -3.77
CA MET A 105 -19.77 41.17 -3.32
C MET A 105 -18.31 41.57 -3.07
N ASP A 106 -17.80 41.29 -1.87
CA ASP A 106 -16.39 41.46 -1.54
C ASP A 106 -15.56 40.29 -2.11
N LEU A 107 -14.99 40.52 -3.30
CA LEU A 107 -14.12 39.55 -3.96
C LEU A 107 -12.86 39.22 -3.14
N ALA A 108 -12.35 40.14 -2.32
CA ALA A 108 -11.16 39.89 -1.50
C ALA A 108 -11.48 38.87 -0.39
N LEU A 109 -12.68 38.95 0.20
CA LEU A 109 -13.15 37.95 1.15
C LEU A 109 -13.40 36.60 0.47
N VAL A 110 -14.03 36.61 -0.71
CA VAL A 110 -14.32 35.39 -1.49
C VAL A 110 -13.03 34.63 -1.77
N PHE A 111 -12.00 35.28 -2.32
CA PHE A 111 -10.73 34.63 -2.67
C PHE A 111 -9.88 34.16 -1.48
N ARG A 112 -10.27 34.42 -0.22
CA ARG A 112 -9.61 33.82 0.95
C ARG A 112 -9.95 32.34 1.12
N TYR A 113 -10.97 31.83 0.45
CA TYR A 113 -11.46 30.46 0.62
C TYR A 113 -11.32 29.64 -0.67
N PRO A 114 -11.07 28.32 -0.56
CA PRO A 114 -11.05 27.45 -1.73
C PRO A 114 -12.45 27.38 -2.36
N HIS A 115 -12.51 27.61 -3.67
CA HIS A 115 -13.76 27.57 -4.45
C HIS A 115 -13.99 26.26 -5.20
N THR A 116 -13.06 25.33 -5.06
CA THR A 116 -13.20 23.95 -5.50
C THR A 116 -13.66 23.11 -4.33
N PRO A 117 -14.40 22.00 -4.55
CA PRO A 117 -14.88 21.12 -3.47
C PRO A 117 -13.76 20.63 -2.54
N VAL A 118 -12.54 20.54 -3.07
CA VAL A 118 -11.29 20.27 -2.35
C VAL A 118 -10.21 21.23 -2.82
N PRO A 119 -9.32 21.74 -1.95
CA PRO A 119 -8.22 22.60 -2.38
C PRO A 119 -7.35 21.92 -3.45
N LEU A 120 -7.11 22.60 -4.56
CA LEU A 120 -6.30 22.08 -5.66
C LEU A 120 -4.80 21.92 -5.31
N THR A 121 -4.39 22.39 -4.14
CA THR A 121 -3.07 22.13 -3.56
C THR A 121 -2.93 20.69 -3.08
N ILE A 122 -4.01 20.06 -2.62
CA ILE A 122 -3.99 18.69 -2.06
C ILE A 122 -4.64 17.65 -2.97
N ALA A 123 -5.51 18.06 -3.88
CA ALA A 123 -6.24 17.17 -4.78
C ALA A 123 -6.31 17.71 -6.21
N GLN A 124 -6.51 16.81 -7.16
CA GLN A 124 -6.73 17.09 -8.56
C GLN A 124 -8.21 17.37 -8.83
N VAL A 125 -8.52 17.90 -10.02
CA VAL A 125 -9.89 18.20 -10.46
C VAL A 125 -10.82 16.98 -10.50
N ASP A 126 -10.28 15.76 -10.56
CA ASP A 126 -11.05 14.51 -10.49
C ASP A 126 -11.18 13.95 -9.05
N GLY A 127 -10.73 14.71 -8.05
CA GLY A 127 -10.76 14.32 -6.63
C GLY A 127 -9.61 13.40 -6.21
N SER A 128 -8.72 13.00 -7.12
CA SER A 128 -7.54 12.20 -6.77
C SER A 128 -6.48 13.05 -6.04
N VAL A 129 -5.69 12.45 -5.14
CA VAL A 129 -4.66 13.17 -4.37
C VAL A 129 -3.54 13.66 -5.27
N ASN A 130 -3.06 14.89 -5.04
CA ASN A 130 -1.87 15.40 -5.71
C ASN A 130 -0.63 14.60 -5.29
N LYS A 131 0.02 13.96 -6.27
CA LYS A 131 1.27 13.23 -6.04
C LYS A 131 2.45 14.19 -6.13
N THR A 132 3.23 14.24 -5.06
CA THR A 132 4.55 14.86 -5.07
C THR A 132 5.61 13.77 -5.10
N ASP A 133 6.72 14.06 -5.76
CA ASP A 133 7.86 13.16 -5.77
C ASP A 133 8.60 13.29 -4.44
N LYS A 134 8.49 12.26 -3.59
CA LYS A 134 9.12 12.21 -2.25
C LYS A 134 10.62 12.48 -2.31
N SER A 135 11.29 12.08 -3.40
CA SER A 135 12.72 12.30 -3.59
C SER A 135 13.12 13.78 -3.70
N LYS A 136 12.23 14.63 -4.23
CA LYS A 136 12.51 16.07 -4.40
C LYS A 136 12.71 16.79 -3.08
N LEU A 137 12.00 16.39 -2.03
CA LEU A 137 12.19 16.98 -0.70
C LEU A 137 13.59 16.67 -0.18
N MET A 138 14.05 15.42 -0.33
CA MET A 138 15.40 15.03 0.10
C MET A 138 16.46 15.86 -0.60
N HIS A 139 16.39 16.00 -1.92
CA HIS A 139 17.33 16.84 -2.67
C HIS A 139 17.32 18.31 -2.20
N LYS A 140 16.15 18.86 -1.89
CA LYS A 140 16.03 20.22 -1.35
C LYS A 140 16.61 20.38 0.05
N LEU A 141 16.62 19.31 0.85
CA LEU A 141 17.26 19.30 2.17
C LEU A 141 18.77 19.12 2.03
N GLU A 142 19.23 18.23 1.15
CA GLU A 142 20.66 18.01 0.83
C GLU A 142 21.33 19.30 0.34
N GLU A 143 20.65 20.09 -0.50
CA GLU A 143 21.14 21.41 -0.95
C GLU A 143 21.45 22.36 0.22
N ARG A 144 20.80 22.18 1.39
CA ARG A 144 20.97 23.03 2.57
C ARG A 144 22.05 22.53 3.53
N VAL A 145 22.59 21.33 3.30
CA VAL A 145 23.57 20.70 4.19
C VAL A 145 24.87 20.45 3.43
N LYS A 146 25.95 21.08 3.88
CA LYS A 146 27.30 20.71 3.43
C LYS A 146 27.79 19.56 4.31
N SER A 147 27.79 18.33 3.80
CA SER A 147 28.37 17.17 4.48
C SER A 147 29.52 16.58 3.66
N SER A 148 30.58 16.16 4.34
CA SER A 148 31.65 15.34 3.77
C SER A 148 31.35 13.86 4.02
N LYS A 149 31.71 12.99 3.08
CA LYS A 149 31.59 11.55 3.28
C LYS A 149 32.48 11.11 4.46
N PRO A 150 31.99 10.24 5.36
CA PRO A 150 32.81 9.73 6.45
C PRO A 150 33.91 8.81 5.94
N VAL A 151 35.03 8.77 6.67
CA VAL A 151 36.23 7.95 6.34
C VAL A 151 35.98 6.46 6.63
N SER A 152 35.22 6.16 7.68
CA SER A 152 34.81 4.80 8.08
C SER A 152 33.29 4.70 8.21
N ARG A 153 32.77 3.46 8.21
CA ARG A 153 31.36 3.16 8.48
C ARG A 153 31.27 2.21 9.66
N ASP A 154 31.06 2.77 10.84
CA ASP A 154 30.98 1.99 12.08
C ASP A 154 29.57 1.39 12.27
N ALA A 155 28.54 2.10 11.79
CA ALA A 155 27.15 1.68 11.80
C ALA A 155 26.45 1.98 10.46
N CYS A 156 25.44 1.19 10.11
CA CYS A 156 24.61 1.42 8.93
C CYS A 156 23.16 0.99 9.18
N ALA A 157 22.20 1.86 8.86
CA ALA A 157 20.77 1.53 8.84
C ALA A 157 20.32 1.34 7.39
N ILE A 158 19.65 0.23 7.11
CA ILE A 158 19.30 -0.17 5.74
C ILE A 158 17.82 -0.51 5.63
N ASP A 159 17.15 0.07 4.63
CA ASP A 159 15.81 -0.34 4.23
C ASP A 159 15.86 -1.80 3.70
N ALA A 160 15.18 -2.68 4.41
CA ALA A 160 15.13 -4.10 4.12
C ALA A 160 14.65 -4.39 2.68
N MET A 161 13.61 -3.69 2.25
CA MET A 161 12.98 -3.93 0.96
C MET A 161 13.78 -3.31 -0.20
N PHE A 162 14.49 -2.21 0.06
CA PHE A 162 15.51 -1.71 -0.85
C PHE A 162 16.62 -2.76 -1.06
N LEU A 163 17.21 -3.29 0.01
CA LEU A 163 18.27 -4.30 -0.09
C LEU A 163 17.79 -5.53 -0.86
N ILE A 164 16.61 -6.07 -0.53
CA ILE A 164 16.04 -7.26 -1.19
C ILE A 164 15.79 -7.02 -2.70
N ARG A 165 15.32 -5.83 -3.09
CA ARG A 165 15.07 -5.49 -4.50
C ARG A 165 16.34 -5.30 -5.33
N THR A 166 17.46 -4.99 -4.69
CA THR A 166 18.77 -4.84 -5.36
C THR A 166 19.54 -6.16 -5.51
N LEU A 167 18.94 -7.29 -5.08
CA LEU A 167 19.53 -8.60 -5.29
C LEU A 167 19.53 -8.95 -6.78
N VAL A 168 20.70 -9.35 -7.26
CA VAL A 168 20.90 -9.89 -8.62
C VAL A 168 21.15 -11.38 -8.47
N ASN A 169 20.67 -12.20 -9.41
CA ASN A 169 20.80 -13.66 -9.38
C ASN A 169 20.25 -14.28 -8.09
N VAL A 170 18.98 -13.99 -7.78
CA VAL A 170 18.31 -14.46 -6.56
C VAL A 170 18.35 -16.01 -6.51
N PRO A 171 18.90 -16.61 -5.43
CA PRO A 171 19.03 -18.07 -5.28
C PRO A 171 17.70 -18.83 -5.37
N ALA A 172 17.77 -20.15 -5.53
CA ALA A 172 16.59 -20.97 -5.81
C ALA A 172 15.74 -21.24 -4.57
N THR A 173 16.35 -21.30 -3.38
CA THR A 173 15.68 -21.61 -2.12
C THR A 173 15.67 -20.41 -1.17
N PHE A 174 14.70 -20.37 -0.26
CA PHE A 174 14.61 -19.28 0.72
C PHE A 174 15.78 -19.28 1.71
N GLY A 175 16.33 -20.45 2.08
CA GLY A 175 17.51 -20.53 2.93
C GLY A 175 18.75 -19.90 2.29
N GLU A 176 18.97 -20.13 1.00
CA GLU A 176 20.04 -19.48 0.25
C GLU A 176 19.81 -17.96 0.12
N ILE A 177 18.57 -17.53 -0.06
CA ILE A 177 18.20 -16.11 -0.06
C ILE A 177 18.51 -15.49 1.31
N ALA A 178 18.15 -16.16 2.41
CA ALA A 178 18.45 -15.69 3.76
C ALA A 178 19.95 -15.53 3.99
N LYS A 179 20.75 -16.51 3.53
CA LYS A 179 22.21 -16.45 3.59
C LYS A 179 22.76 -15.28 2.77
N LEU A 180 22.27 -15.09 1.54
CA LEU A 180 22.71 -14.02 0.65
C LEU A 180 22.38 -12.63 1.22
N VAL A 181 21.16 -12.44 1.71
CA VAL A 181 20.73 -11.17 2.32
C VAL A 181 21.58 -10.86 3.55
N LEU A 182 21.79 -11.84 4.43
CA LEU A 182 22.60 -11.67 5.62
C LEU A 182 24.06 -11.30 5.29
N THR A 183 24.69 -12.02 4.36
CA THR A 183 26.07 -11.71 3.94
C THR A 183 26.18 -10.30 3.36
N ARG A 184 25.23 -9.87 2.52
CA ARG A 184 25.24 -8.50 1.99
C ARG A 184 25.05 -7.48 3.10
N LEU A 185 24.13 -7.74 4.03
CA LEU A 185 23.81 -6.86 5.15
C LEU A 185 25.02 -6.62 6.04
N LEU A 186 25.69 -7.69 6.47
CA LEU A 186 26.85 -7.60 7.36
C LEU A 186 28.08 -7.01 6.66
N GLY A 187 28.13 -7.02 5.33
CA GLY A 187 29.21 -6.38 4.57
C GLY A 187 29.24 -4.84 4.63
N PHE A 188 28.21 -4.18 5.18
CA PHE A 188 28.12 -2.71 5.17
C PHE A 188 28.85 -2.02 6.33
N ALA A 189 28.81 -2.59 7.53
CA ALA A 189 29.39 -2.04 8.76
C ALA A 189 29.42 -3.11 9.87
N LYS A 190 30.12 -2.84 10.99
CA LYS A 190 30.11 -3.74 12.15
C LYS A 190 28.75 -3.77 12.85
N ARG A 191 28.12 -2.61 13.02
CA ARG A 191 26.72 -2.50 13.46
C ARG A 191 25.82 -2.28 12.25
N VAL A 192 24.81 -3.13 12.09
CA VAL A 192 23.86 -2.99 10.98
C VAL A 192 22.44 -3.11 11.49
N ASP A 193 21.60 -2.15 11.10
CA ASP A 193 20.18 -2.12 11.43
C ASP A 193 19.37 -2.44 10.16
N PHE A 194 18.76 -3.62 10.12
CA PHE A 194 17.86 -4.07 9.06
C PHE A 194 16.43 -3.62 9.37
N VAL A 195 15.95 -2.62 8.63
CA VAL A 195 14.73 -1.90 8.95
C VAL A 195 13.62 -2.26 7.96
N CYS A 196 12.54 -2.85 8.46
CA CYS A 196 11.42 -3.32 7.66
C CYS A 196 10.23 -2.33 7.68
N ASP A 197 9.48 -2.28 6.58
CA ASP A 197 8.10 -1.78 6.59
C ASP A 197 7.22 -2.69 7.46
N SER A 198 6.19 -2.12 8.07
CA SER A 198 5.10 -2.88 8.72
C SER A 198 3.88 -2.94 7.82
N TYR A 199 3.43 -4.15 7.48
CA TYR A 199 2.27 -4.38 6.61
C TYR A 199 1.03 -4.65 7.47
N LYS A 200 0.33 -3.58 7.86
CA LYS A 200 -0.87 -3.62 8.72
C LYS A 200 -2.12 -3.16 7.98
N THR A 201 -3.29 -3.57 8.48
CA THR A 201 -4.60 -3.17 7.92
C THR A 201 -5.49 -2.66 9.06
N PRO A 202 -6.09 -1.46 8.94
CA PRO A 202 -5.92 -0.50 7.85
C PRO A 202 -4.52 0.14 7.85
N SER A 203 -4.01 0.45 6.66
CA SER A 203 -2.71 1.09 6.43
C SER A 203 -2.88 2.52 5.94
N ILE A 204 -1.93 3.40 6.31
CA ILE A 204 -1.88 4.76 5.77
C ILE A 204 -1.67 4.78 4.25
N LYS A 205 -1.17 3.67 3.68
CA LYS A 205 -0.92 3.46 2.25
C LYS A 205 -2.07 2.77 1.51
N ASP A 206 -3.18 2.42 2.16
CA ASP A 206 -4.28 1.69 1.52
C ASP A 206 -4.81 2.39 0.25
N ILE A 207 -4.91 3.74 0.27
CA ILE A 207 -5.33 4.51 -0.92
C ILE A 207 -4.32 4.35 -2.06
N GLU A 208 -3.01 4.46 -1.77
CA GLU A 208 -1.95 4.30 -2.77
C GLU A 208 -1.85 2.86 -3.28
N HIS A 209 -2.08 1.88 -2.42
CA HIS A 209 -2.18 0.47 -2.77
C HIS A 209 -3.34 0.21 -3.74
N GLY A 210 -4.54 0.73 -3.44
CA GLY A 210 -5.70 0.65 -4.32
C GLY A 210 -5.43 1.26 -5.71
N ILE A 211 -4.79 2.43 -5.77
CA ILE A 211 -4.42 3.08 -7.03
C ILE A 211 -3.42 2.24 -7.84
N ARG A 212 -2.48 1.56 -7.17
CA ARG A 212 -1.47 0.69 -7.82
C ARG A 212 -2.03 -0.66 -8.23
N GLY A 213 -3.29 -0.96 -7.92
CA GLY A 213 -3.93 -2.23 -8.20
C GLY A 213 -3.36 -3.40 -7.38
N SER A 214 -2.76 -3.12 -6.22
CA SER A 214 -2.17 -4.16 -5.36
C SER A 214 -3.20 -5.02 -4.63
N ASP A 215 -4.48 -4.59 -4.61
CA ASP A 215 -5.63 -5.35 -4.09
C ASP A 215 -5.81 -6.71 -4.79
N ALA A 216 -5.16 -6.91 -5.95
CA ALA A 216 -5.21 -8.18 -6.68
C ALA A 216 -4.40 -9.33 -6.03
N THR A 217 -3.65 -9.10 -4.93
CA THR A 217 -2.77 -10.13 -4.33
C THR A 217 -2.98 -10.34 -2.83
N HIS A 218 -4.23 -10.48 -2.41
CA HIS A 218 -4.62 -10.98 -1.06
C HIS A 218 -4.37 -12.48 -0.86
N THR A 219 -3.71 -13.16 -1.80
CA THR A 219 -3.35 -14.58 -1.61
C THR A 219 -2.43 -14.69 -0.41
N ASN A 220 -2.86 -15.44 0.60
CA ASN A 220 -2.01 -15.77 1.74
C ASN A 220 -0.76 -16.49 1.22
N PHE A 221 0.40 -16.10 1.75
CA PHE A 221 1.68 -16.68 1.37
C PHE A 221 2.37 -17.17 2.64
N ILE A 222 2.90 -18.39 2.59
CA ILE A 222 3.60 -19.00 3.71
C ILE A 222 4.93 -19.54 3.18
N ILE A 223 6.00 -19.27 3.94
CA ILE A 223 7.31 -19.89 3.74
C ILE A 223 7.49 -20.92 4.86
N SER A 224 7.43 -22.20 4.52
CA SER A 224 7.47 -23.31 5.47
C SER A 224 8.88 -23.59 5.99
N GLY A 225 9.92 -23.30 5.20
CA GLY A 225 11.30 -23.56 5.59
C GLY A 225 12.33 -23.15 4.54
N PRO A 226 13.63 -23.35 4.84
CA PRO A 226 14.73 -22.92 3.98
C PRO A 226 14.77 -23.62 2.62
N ASP A 227 14.40 -24.91 2.56
CA ASP A 227 14.47 -25.72 1.34
C ASP A 227 13.35 -25.42 0.35
N GLN A 228 12.34 -24.66 0.77
CA GLN A 228 11.26 -24.24 -0.10
C GLN A 228 11.83 -23.36 -1.23
N LYS A 229 11.46 -23.72 -2.46
CA LYS A 229 11.83 -22.95 -3.64
C LYS A 229 11.11 -21.61 -3.67
N ARG A 230 11.83 -20.55 -4.04
CA ARG A 230 11.23 -19.24 -4.27
C ARG A 230 10.31 -19.24 -5.50
N PRO A 231 9.40 -18.26 -5.62
CA PRO A 231 8.66 -18.01 -6.85
C PRO A 231 9.59 -17.80 -8.04
N LYS A 232 9.15 -18.25 -9.23
CA LYS A 232 9.90 -18.07 -10.49
C LYS A 232 10.22 -16.60 -10.74
N ASP A 233 9.20 -15.73 -10.63
CA ASP A 233 9.34 -14.28 -10.70
C ASP A 233 9.33 -13.66 -9.29
N PHE A 234 10.51 -13.59 -8.68
CA PHE A 234 10.67 -13.05 -7.33
C PHE A 234 10.27 -11.57 -7.24
N ASN A 235 10.61 -10.77 -8.26
CA ASN A 235 10.32 -9.34 -8.27
C ASN A 235 8.82 -9.05 -8.40
N ALA A 236 8.09 -9.85 -9.17
CA ALA A 236 6.63 -9.77 -9.20
C ALA A 236 6.01 -10.16 -7.86
N SER A 237 6.52 -11.19 -7.18
CA SER A 237 6.03 -11.60 -5.86
C SER A 237 6.22 -10.52 -4.79
N LEU A 238 7.30 -9.72 -4.88
CA LEU A 238 7.52 -8.53 -4.03
C LEU A 238 6.50 -7.41 -4.25
N LYS A 239 5.44 -7.58 -5.04
CA LYS A 239 4.29 -6.65 -5.08
C LYS A 239 3.24 -6.97 -4.02
N SER A 240 3.13 -8.24 -3.60
CA SER A 240 2.17 -8.69 -2.60
C SER A 240 2.65 -8.33 -1.19
N ALA A 241 1.79 -7.67 -0.39
CA ALA A 241 2.08 -7.41 1.01
C ALA A 241 2.28 -8.72 1.79
N ASN A 242 1.40 -9.71 1.57
CA ASN A 242 1.49 -11.03 2.22
C ASN A 242 2.82 -11.74 1.94
N PHE A 243 3.30 -11.69 0.69
CA PHE A 243 4.60 -12.27 0.35
C PHE A 243 5.75 -11.56 1.06
N LYS A 244 5.74 -10.22 1.10
CA LYS A 244 6.78 -9.44 1.78
C LYS A 244 6.79 -9.74 3.29
N THR A 245 5.62 -9.76 3.94
CA THR A 245 5.49 -10.12 5.35
C THR A 245 6.04 -11.52 5.58
N ALA A 246 5.59 -12.52 4.82
CA ALA A 246 6.08 -13.90 4.95
C ALA A 246 7.60 -13.99 4.78
N LEU A 247 8.16 -13.29 3.79
CA LEU A 247 9.60 -13.24 3.53
C LEU A 247 10.36 -12.63 4.71
N LEU A 248 9.95 -11.45 5.20
CA LEU A 248 10.64 -10.76 6.28
C LEU A 248 10.60 -11.56 7.59
N HIS A 249 9.44 -12.13 7.94
CA HIS A 249 9.33 -13.01 9.11
C HIS A 249 10.19 -14.27 8.96
N PHE A 250 10.23 -14.86 7.76
CA PHE A 250 11.10 -16.00 7.50
C PHE A 250 12.57 -15.65 7.69
N LEU A 251 13.05 -14.52 7.14
CA LEU A 251 14.45 -14.09 7.27
C LEU A 251 14.85 -13.95 8.75
N VAL A 252 14.06 -13.21 9.52
CA VAL A 252 14.28 -12.97 10.96
C VAL A 252 14.28 -14.28 11.75
N LYS A 253 13.42 -15.23 11.38
CA LYS A 253 13.38 -16.56 12.00
C LYS A 253 14.59 -17.42 11.61
N GLU A 254 14.96 -17.43 10.34
CA GLU A 254 16.04 -18.26 9.79
C GLU A 254 17.39 -17.83 10.38
N TRP A 255 17.63 -16.53 10.54
CA TRP A 255 18.88 -16.00 11.11
C TRP A 255 19.09 -16.32 12.59
N LYS A 256 18.13 -16.97 13.28
CA LYS A 256 18.33 -17.49 14.64
C LYS A 256 19.04 -18.85 14.66
N ARG A 257 19.18 -19.51 13.50
CA ARG A 257 19.73 -20.86 13.42
C ARG A 257 21.25 -20.86 13.55
N THR A 258 21.76 -21.91 14.17
CA THR A 258 23.20 -22.11 14.40
C THR A 258 24.03 -22.10 13.11
N SER A 259 23.43 -22.44 11.96
CA SER A 259 24.05 -22.35 10.64
C SER A 259 24.56 -20.95 10.26
N HIS A 260 24.07 -19.89 10.92
CA HIS A 260 24.45 -18.50 10.67
C HIS A 260 25.44 -17.93 11.71
N ILE A 261 25.86 -18.70 12.71
CA ILE A 261 26.78 -18.25 13.77
C ILE A 261 28.04 -17.62 13.15
N GLU A 262 28.71 -18.34 12.26
CA GLU A 262 29.95 -17.89 11.62
C GLU A 262 29.76 -16.64 10.76
N GLN A 263 28.55 -16.38 10.25
CA GLN A 263 28.27 -15.15 9.50
C GLN A 263 28.10 -13.95 10.44
N ILE A 264 27.39 -14.12 11.56
CA ILE A 264 27.03 -13.04 12.49
C ILE A 264 28.17 -12.74 13.47
N ARG A 265 29.07 -13.70 13.72
CA ARG A 265 30.19 -13.54 14.66
C ARG A 265 30.99 -12.27 14.35
N GLY A 266 31.14 -11.41 15.36
CA GLY A 266 31.87 -10.14 15.24
C GLY A 266 31.04 -8.96 14.71
N TYR A 267 29.76 -9.17 14.41
CA TYR A 267 28.81 -8.12 14.02
C TYR A 267 27.73 -7.92 15.08
N THR A 268 27.15 -6.73 15.10
CA THR A 268 25.95 -6.43 15.88
C THR A 268 24.80 -6.14 14.92
N LEU A 269 23.87 -7.09 14.80
CA LEU A 269 22.74 -6.96 13.90
C LEU A 269 21.48 -6.56 14.68
N PHE A 270 20.91 -5.42 14.33
CA PHE A 270 19.57 -5.02 14.78
C PHE A 270 18.55 -5.27 13.68
N VAL A 271 17.37 -5.76 14.03
CA VAL A 271 16.27 -5.98 13.09
C VAL A 271 15.01 -5.33 13.62
N GLY A 272 14.50 -4.33 12.89
CA GLY A 272 13.18 -3.75 13.13
C GLY A 272 12.14 -4.46 12.27
N LEU A 273 11.21 -5.20 12.88
CA LEU A 273 10.13 -5.94 12.22
C LEU A 273 8.82 -5.76 12.98
N ASP A 274 7.73 -5.44 12.27
CA ASP A 274 6.44 -5.06 12.86
C ASP A 274 6.63 -3.98 13.92
N ASP A 275 5.94 -4.02 15.05
CA ASP A 275 6.12 -3.03 16.12
C ASP A 275 7.28 -3.40 17.08
N LYS A 276 8.25 -4.21 16.64
CA LYS A 276 9.35 -4.71 17.48
C LYS A 276 10.73 -4.48 16.88
N ALA A 277 11.73 -4.50 17.74
CA ALA A 277 13.13 -4.46 17.37
C ALA A 277 13.92 -5.51 18.14
N TYR A 278 14.82 -6.20 17.45
CA TYR A 278 15.62 -7.28 18.01
C TYR A 278 17.10 -7.04 17.77
N GLN A 279 17.94 -7.38 18.74
CA GLN A 279 19.39 -7.45 18.59
C GLN A 279 19.82 -8.91 18.50
N TYR A 280 20.63 -9.22 17.50
CA TYR A 280 21.28 -10.49 17.28
C TYR A 280 22.75 -10.35 17.66
N ASP A 281 23.20 -11.25 18.52
CA ASP A 281 24.60 -11.34 18.95
C ASP A 281 25.00 -12.80 19.11
N VAL A 282 26.28 -13.11 18.91
CA VAL A 282 26.81 -14.47 19.09
C VAL A 282 27.51 -14.54 20.44
N LYS A 283 26.99 -15.38 21.34
CA LYS A 283 27.61 -15.69 22.64
C LYS A 283 27.63 -17.20 22.84
N ASP A 284 28.75 -17.73 23.32
CA ASP A 284 28.93 -19.16 23.64
C ASP A 284 28.48 -20.09 22.49
N ASP A 285 28.89 -19.78 21.25
CA ASP A 285 28.54 -20.49 20.03
C ASP A 285 27.02 -20.68 19.82
N SER A 286 26.24 -19.69 20.25
CA SER A 286 24.81 -19.63 20.01
C SER A 286 24.36 -18.20 19.71
N ILE A 287 23.33 -18.08 18.86
CA ILE A 287 22.76 -16.79 18.48
C ILE A 287 21.76 -16.38 19.55
N HIS A 288 22.12 -15.36 20.31
CA HIS A 288 21.26 -14.73 21.29
C HIS A 288 20.45 -13.63 20.61
N VAL A 289 19.13 -13.70 20.75
CA VAL A 289 18.22 -12.68 20.24
C VAL A 289 17.46 -12.06 21.40
N GLN A 290 17.65 -10.76 21.60
CA GLN A 290 16.96 -10.00 22.63
C GLN A 290 16.12 -8.89 21.99
N GLU A 291 14.94 -8.63 22.54
CA GLU A 291 14.14 -7.47 22.17
C GLU A 291 14.82 -6.19 22.70
N VAL A 292 14.77 -5.11 21.93
CA VAL A 292 15.43 -3.84 22.25
C VAL A 292 14.35 -2.77 22.44
N PRO A 293 13.90 -2.52 23.69
CA PRO A 293 12.77 -1.61 23.96
C PRO A 293 12.97 -0.19 23.44
N SER A 294 14.21 0.31 23.40
CA SER A 294 14.51 1.65 22.89
C SER A 294 14.30 1.81 21.38
N LEU A 295 14.31 0.70 20.63
CA LEU A 295 14.13 0.68 19.17
C LEU A 295 12.71 0.27 18.75
N VAL A 296 11.84 -0.07 19.70
CA VAL A 296 10.42 -0.34 19.44
C VAL A 296 9.75 0.92 18.90
N CYS A 297 9.03 0.80 17.77
CA CYS A 297 8.23 1.88 17.22
C CYS A 297 7.04 1.32 16.41
N ASN A 298 5.97 2.10 16.30
CA ASN A 298 4.76 1.75 15.54
C ASN A 298 4.76 2.36 14.12
N HIS A 299 5.91 2.85 13.65
CA HIS A 299 6.04 3.46 12.33
C HIS A 299 5.79 2.42 11.24
N GLU A 300 4.88 2.73 10.30
CA GLU A 300 4.53 1.82 9.21
C GLU A 300 5.62 1.76 8.13
N GLU A 301 6.24 2.90 7.80
CA GLU A 301 7.21 3.01 6.71
C GLU A 301 8.66 2.83 7.17
N ALA A 302 9.44 2.06 6.41
CA ALA A 302 10.84 1.82 6.68
C ALA A 302 11.68 3.10 6.77
N ASP A 303 11.37 4.14 5.99
CA ASP A 303 12.13 5.39 5.98
C ASP A 303 11.97 6.21 7.29
N THR A 304 10.75 6.31 7.81
CA THR A 304 10.50 6.94 9.11
C THR A 304 11.11 6.13 10.26
N ARG A 305 11.14 4.80 10.11
CA ARG A 305 11.80 3.90 11.05
C ARG A 305 13.32 3.97 10.96
N LEU A 306 13.89 4.14 9.77
CA LEU A 306 15.32 4.33 9.57
C LEU A 306 15.81 5.55 10.36
N ILE A 307 15.08 6.68 10.28
CA ILE A 307 15.40 7.89 11.06
C ILE A 307 15.35 7.59 12.57
N TRP A 308 14.37 6.80 13.01
CA TRP A 308 14.27 6.39 14.42
C TRP A 308 15.46 5.56 14.88
N HIS A 309 15.87 4.56 14.09
CA HIS A 309 17.04 3.74 14.37
C HIS A 309 18.32 4.57 14.39
N VAL A 310 18.53 5.43 13.39
CA VAL A 310 19.70 6.33 13.30
C VAL A 310 19.78 7.27 14.51
N LYS A 311 18.66 7.74 15.05
CA LYS A 311 18.65 8.55 16.29
C LYS A 311 19.17 7.79 17.51
N HIS A 312 19.07 6.46 17.52
CA HIS A 312 19.52 5.58 18.60
C HIS A 312 20.81 4.81 18.24
N MET A 313 21.51 5.25 17.18
CA MET A 313 22.82 4.71 16.80
C MET A 313 23.94 5.27 17.65
#